data_AF-A0A2V6X2D7-F1
#
_entry.id   AF-A0A2V6X2D7-F1
#
_cell.length_a   1.000
_cell.length_b   1.000
_cell.length_c   1.000
_cell.angle_alpha   90.00
_cell.angle_beta   90.00
_cell.angle_gamma   90.00
#
_symmetry.space_group_name_H-M   'P 1'
#
loop_
_entity.id
_entity.type
_entity.pdbx_description
1 polymer ?
#
loop_
_entity_poly.entity_id
_entity_poly.type
_entity_poly.pdbx_seq_one_letter_code
_entity_poly.pdbx_strand_id
1 'polypeptide(L)'
;MVRMSDLVRGVAREKPAEPAAKAVPAEAPPPPPSRPAPPRAVEPPPRPVAPPRPVEPPRAAAPVASVDDLEPEPASIEPPAESAEPLFAELQLFLARVRELMRTGDAFPWSELEQLSDRCVASLAAGGDLFWVANNAAAPAGGVDYLAFHQARVAVLSIATGACVGYERPRQVQLGMTGCLIDVGLWQLPEGLMRRLDALSADEQTLYRSHPQLSVEWIRRWAP
;
A
#
# COMPACT_ATOMS: atom_id res chain seq x y z
N MET A 1 21.13 -17.17 3.73
CA MET A 1 19.87 -16.58 4.21
C MET A 1 19.73 -15.20 3.60
N VAL A 2 18.85 -15.02 2.62
CA VAL A 2 18.52 -13.70 2.07
C VAL A 2 17.56 -13.04 3.07
N ARG A 3 17.84 -11.82 3.53
CA ARG A 3 16.93 -11.13 4.44
C ARG A 3 15.80 -10.50 3.62
N MET A 4 14.58 -10.47 4.16
CA MET A 4 13.42 -9.83 3.52
C MET A 4 13.69 -8.35 3.14
N SER A 5 14.57 -7.66 3.87
CA SER A 5 15.04 -6.31 3.56
C SER A 5 15.79 -6.22 2.22
N ASP A 6 16.49 -7.28 1.83
CA ASP A 6 17.37 -7.29 0.65
C ASP A 6 16.57 -7.48 -0.64
N LEU A 7 15.44 -8.20 -0.56
CA LEU A 7 14.49 -8.39 -1.66
C LEU A 7 13.73 -7.11 -1.99
N VAL A 8 13.38 -6.32 -0.96
CA VAL A 8 12.69 -5.03 -1.13
C VAL A 8 13.64 -3.94 -1.65
N ARG A 9 14.96 -4.11 -1.49
CA ARG A 9 15.98 -3.11 -1.85
C ARG A 9 16.73 -3.39 -3.15
N GLY A 10 16.42 -4.47 -3.86
CA GLY A 10 17.02 -4.76 -5.17
C GLY A 10 18.55 -4.92 -5.16
N VAL A 11 19.15 -5.43 -4.08
CA VAL A 11 20.60 -5.63 -4.00
C VAL A 11 20.97 -6.96 -4.66
N ALA A 12 21.37 -6.92 -5.93
CA ALA A 12 22.04 -8.04 -6.58
C ALA A 12 23.46 -8.23 -5.99
N ARG A 13 23.77 -9.43 -5.49
CA ARG A 13 25.13 -9.77 -5.01
C ARG A 13 25.91 -10.51 -6.11
N GLU A 14 26.94 -9.87 -6.65
CA GLU A 14 28.06 -10.57 -7.27
C GLU A 14 29.03 -11.10 -6.20
N LYS A 15 29.62 -12.26 -6.48
CA LYS A 15 30.54 -12.99 -5.60
C LYS A 15 31.93 -13.01 -6.25
N PRO A 16 33.01 -12.97 -5.46
CA PRO A 16 33.97 -14.07 -5.58
C PRO A 16 34.32 -14.70 -4.22
N ALA A 17 34.75 -15.96 -4.28
CA ALA A 17 35.07 -16.81 -3.14
C ALA A 17 36.59 -16.99 -3.01
N GLU A 18 37.11 -17.04 -1.76
CA GLU A 18 38.29 -17.82 -1.32
C GLU A 18 38.51 -17.69 0.21
N PRO A 19 39.37 -18.51 0.87
CA PRO A 19 39.04 -19.83 1.39
C PRO A 19 39.06 -19.92 2.95
N ALA A 20 38.58 -21.06 3.45
CA ALA A 20 38.24 -21.31 4.85
C ALA A 20 39.44 -21.40 5.82
N ALA A 21 39.38 -20.64 6.92
CA ALA A 21 40.16 -20.88 8.13
C ALA A 21 39.36 -21.75 9.12
N LYS A 22 40.04 -22.76 9.68
CA LYS A 22 39.49 -23.75 10.62
C LYS A 22 39.01 -23.08 11.91
N ALA A 23 37.74 -23.31 12.27
CA ALA A 23 37.17 -22.94 13.57
C ALA A 23 37.02 -24.18 14.47
N VAL A 24 37.37 -23.99 15.74
CA VAL A 24 37.30 -24.95 16.86
C VAL A 24 35.82 -25.15 17.27
N PRO A 25 35.38 -26.33 17.75
CA PRO A 25 33.95 -26.58 17.98
C PRO A 25 33.44 -25.77 19.18
N ALA A 26 32.52 -24.84 18.94
CA ALA A 26 31.73 -24.22 19.99
C ALA A 26 30.55 -25.13 20.35
N GLU A 27 30.36 -25.29 21.66
CA GLU A 27 29.30 -26.07 22.30
C GLU A 27 27.90 -25.62 21.86
N ALA A 28 27.04 -26.57 21.50
CA ALA A 28 25.71 -26.30 20.97
C ALA A 28 24.79 -25.73 22.06
N PRO A 29 24.03 -24.65 21.80
CA PRO A 29 23.04 -24.16 22.75
C PRO A 29 21.87 -25.16 22.90
N PRO A 30 21.22 -25.21 24.08
CA PRO A 30 20.13 -26.15 24.33
C PRO A 30 18.92 -25.87 23.44
N PRO A 31 18.09 -26.89 23.15
CA PRO A 31 16.90 -26.72 22.33
C PRO A 31 15.88 -25.79 23.02
N PRO A 32 15.09 -25.04 22.24
CA PRO A 32 14.03 -24.20 22.79
C PRO A 32 12.93 -25.05 23.44
N PRO A 33 12.21 -24.53 24.45
CA PRO A 33 11.13 -25.26 25.11
C PRO A 33 10.00 -25.58 24.12
N SER A 34 9.48 -26.81 24.22
CA SER A 34 8.35 -27.29 23.43
C SER A 34 7.10 -26.44 23.71
N ARG A 35 6.46 -25.93 22.65
CA ARG A 35 5.18 -25.22 22.76
C ARG A 35 4.11 -26.18 23.32
N PRO A 36 3.25 -25.75 24.25
CA PRO A 36 2.10 -26.54 24.66
C PRO A 36 1.17 -26.78 23.47
N ALA A 37 0.60 -27.99 23.40
CA ALA A 37 -0.39 -28.36 22.40
C ALA A 37 -1.62 -27.43 22.48
N PRO A 38 -2.24 -27.06 21.34
CA PRO A 38 -3.47 -26.30 21.37
C PRO A 38 -4.58 -27.11 22.06
N PRO A 39 -5.50 -26.46 22.80
CA PRO A 39 -6.64 -27.13 23.38
C PRO A 39 -7.50 -27.75 22.28
N ARG A 40 -7.95 -28.98 22.53
CA ARG A 40 -8.84 -29.77 21.67
C ARG A 40 -10.10 -28.95 21.40
N ALA A 41 -10.43 -28.72 20.12
CA ALA A 41 -11.65 -28.03 19.73
C ALA A 41 -12.85 -28.75 20.34
N VAL A 42 -13.65 -28.01 21.11
CA VAL A 42 -14.93 -28.48 21.63
C VAL A 42 -15.91 -28.45 20.46
N GLU A 43 -16.47 -29.60 20.13
CA GLU A 43 -17.46 -29.76 19.07
C GLU A 43 -18.73 -28.96 19.43
N PRO A 44 -19.26 -28.12 18.53
CA PRO A 44 -20.48 -27.36 18.82
C PRO A 44 -21.68 -28.31 18.92
N PRO A 45 -22.68 -28.00 19.78
CA PRO A 45 -23.87 -28.82 19.92
C PRO A 45 -24.68 -28.86 18.60
N PRO A 46 -25.40 -29.96 18.32
CA PRO A 46 -26.18 -30.10 17.11
C PRO A 46 -27.28 -29.04 17.04
N ARG A 47 -27.39 -28.37 15.89
CA ARG A 47 -28.46 -27.40 15.62
C ARG A 47 -29.83 -28.12 15.58
N PRO A 48 -30.90 -27.52 16.15
CA PRO A 48 -32.25 -28.05 16.01
C PRO A 48 -32.65 -28.11 14.53
N VAL A 49 -33.14 -29.27 14.09
CA VAL A 49 -33.72 -29.46 12.75
C VAL A 49 -35.06 -28.73 12.71
N ALA A 50 -35.18 -27.75 11.81
CA ALA A 50 -36.45 -27.06 11.56
C ALA A 50 -37.48 -28.02 10.94
N PRO A 51 -38.78 -27.91 11.28
CA PRO A 51 -39.82 -28.75 10.70
C PRO A 51 -39.94 -28.50 9.17
N PRO A 52 -40.33 -29.51 8.39
CA PRO A 52 -40.50 -29.36 6.95
C PRO A 52 -41.60 -28.34 6.64
N ARG A 53 -41.29 -27.40 5.74
CA ARG A 53 -42.27 -26.43 5.24
C ARG A 53 -43.34 -27.15 4.41
N PRO A 54 -44.62 -26.76 4.49
CA PRO A 54 -45.66 -27.26 3.60
C PRO A 54 -45.31 -26.97 2.13
N VAL A 55 -45.47 -27.98 1.28
CA VAL A 55 -45.28 -27.85 -0.17
C VAL A 55 -46.52 -27.14 -0.74
N GLU A 56 -46.34 -25.92 -1.25
CA GLU A 56 -47.38 -25.24 -2.03
C GLU A 56 -47.59 -25.95 -3.38
N PRO A 57 -48.84 -26.04 -3.89
CA PRO A 57 -49.10 -26.58 -5.22
C PRO A 57 -48.49 -25.69 -6.31
N PRO A 58 -48.15 -26.25 -7.48
CA PRO A 58 -47.46 -25.51 -8.53
C PRO A 58 -48.34 -24.36 -9.04
N ARG A 59 -47.86 -23.13 -8.81
CA ARG A 59 -48.42 -21.93 -9.42
C ARG A 59 -48.24 -22.03 -10.93
N ALA A 60 -49.34 -21.93 -11.68
CA ALA A 60 -49.31 -21.89 -13.14
C ALA A 60 -48.33 -20.80 -13.59
N ALA A 61 -47.33 -21.20 -14.37
CA ALA A 61 -46.35 -20.28 -14.93
C ALA A 61 -47.08 -19.28 -15.83
N ALA A 62 -47.01 -17.99 -15.47
CA ALA A 62 -47.31 -16.93 -16.41
C ALA A 62 -46.30 -17.02 -17.57
N PRO A 63 -46.70 -16.70 -18.82
CA PRO A 63 -45.79 -16.76 -19.95
C PRO A 63 -44.60 -15.83 -19.66
N VAL A 64 -43.41 -16.43 -19.61
CA VAL A 64 -42.15 -15.69 -19.62
C VAL A 64 -42.07 -14.94 -20.95
N ALA A 65 -41.97 -13.61 -20.88
CA ALA A 65 -41.69 -12.79 -22.04
C ALA A 65 -40.42 -13.33 -22.72
N SER A 66 -40.48 -13.51 -24.03
CA SER A 66 -39.34 -13.96 -24.82
C SER A 66 -38.18 -12.98 -24.65
N VAL A 67 -36.96 -13.52 -24.61
CA VAL A 67 -35.70 -12.76 -24.59
C VAL A 67 -35.52 -11.80 -25.77
N ASP A 68 -36.41 -11.86 -26.78
CA ASP A 68 -36.46 -10.97 -27.94
C ASP A 68 -37.11 -9.60 -27.66
N ASP A 69 -37.82 -9.41 -26.55
CA ASP A 69 -38.49 -8.13 -26.21
C ASP A 69 -37.63 -7.19 -25.33
N LEU A 70 -36.38 -7.55 -25.04
CA LEU A 70 -35.45 -6.66 -24.35
C LEU A 70 -34.78 -5.73 -25.37
N GLU A 71 -35.39 -4.56 -25.60
CA GLU A 71 -34.69 -3.46 -26.25
C GLU A 71 -33.35 -3.23 -25.51
N PRO A 72 -32.21 -3.19 -26.23
CA PRO A 72 -30.94 -2.91 -25.59
C PRO A 72 -30.98 -1.49 -25.04
N GLU A 73 -31.04 -1.38 -23.71
CA GLU A 73 -30.72 -0.14 -23.00
C GLU A 73 -29.45 0.45 -23.62
N PRO A 74 -29.46 1.72 -24.05
CA PRO A 74 -28.29 2.33 -24.64
C PRO A 74 -27.17 2.24 -23.61
N ALA A 75 -26.16 1.43 -23.91
CA ALA A 75 -24.98 1.30 -23.07
C ALA A 75 -24.45 2.71 -22.82
N SER A 76 -24.60 3.19 -21.58
CA SER A 76 -23.94 4.38 -21.11
C SER A 76 -22.46 4.13 -21.36
N ILE A 77 -21.88 4.81 -22.34
CA ILE A 77 -20.45 4.82 -22.54
C ILE A 77 -19.90 5.62 -21.36
N GLU A 78 -19.73 4.95 -20.22
CA GLU A 78 -18.91 5.52 -19.15
C GLU A 78 -17.53 5.79 -19.78
N PRO A 79 -16.97 6.99 -19.59
CA PRO A 79 -15.63 7.28 -20.08
C PRO A 79 -14.70 6.18 -19.58
N PRO A 80 -13.76 5.69 -20.41
CA PRO A 80 -12.88 4.62 -20.00
C PRO A 80 -12.20 5.02 -18.69
N ALA A 81 -12.39 4.18 -17.67
CA ALA A 81 -11.78 4.37 -16.37
C ALA A 81 -10.28 4.61 -16.57
N GLU A 82 -9.74 5.61 -15.89
CA GLU A 82 -8.32 5.92 -15.96
C GLU A 82 -7.50 4.68 -15.60
N SER A 83 -6.52 4.32 -16.44
CA SER A 83 -5.64 3.17 -16.20
C SER A 83 -4.78 3.39 -14.95
N ALA A 84 -4.61 2.33 -14.16
CA ALA A 84 -3.94 2.36 -12.87
C ALA A 84 -2.43 2.69 -12.96
N GLU A 85 -1.74 2.16 -13.96
CA GLU A 85 -0.31 2.38 -14.18
C GLU A 85 0.06 3.86 -14.43
N PRO A 86 -0.54 4.57 -15.40
CA PRO A 86 -0.24 5.98 -15.62
C PRO A 86 -0.64 6.85 -14.41
N LEU A 87 -1.76 6.55 -13.75
CA LEU A 87 -2.18 7.28 -12.54
C LEU A 87 -1.15 7.14 -11.41
N PHE A 88 -0.67 5.91 -11.18
CA PHE A 88 0.37 5.67 -10.17
C PHE A 88 1.71 6.29 -10.55
N ALA A 89 2.07 6.29 -11.84
CA ALA A 89 3.27 6.96 -12.33
C ALA A 89 3.19 8.49 -12.15
N GLU A 90 2.03 9.08 -12.42
CA GLU A 90 1.80 10.52 -12.21
C GLU A 90 1.93 10.90 -10.73
N LEU A 91 1.37 10.09 -9.82
CA LEU A 91 1.54 10.30 -8.37
C LEU A 91 3.01 10.24 -7.94
N GLN A 92 3.79 9.30 -8.49
CA GLN A 92 5.23 9.21 -8.22
C GLN A 92 5.99 10.43 -8.76
N LEU A 93 5.67 10.91 -9.95
CA LEU A 93 6.27 12.10 -10.54
C LEU A 93 5.94 13.36 -9.73
N PHE A 94 4.68 13.49 -9.28
CA PHE A 94 4.27 14.54 -8.36
C PHE A 94 5.16 14.56 -7.12
N LEU A 95 5.35 13.39 -6.48
CA LEU A 95 6.15 13.26 -5.26
C LEU A 95 7.64 13.49 -5.50
N ALA A 96 8.19 13.04 -6.62
CA ALA A 96 9.57 13.32 -6.99
C ALA A 96 9.82 14.84 -7.14
N ARG A 97 8.83 15.59 -7.64
CA ARG A 97 8.88 17.05 -7.73
C ARG A 97 8.79 17.73 -6.36
N VAL A 98 8.13 17.14 -5.36
CA VAL A 98 8.08 17.71 -3.99
C VAL A 98 9.47 17.90 -3.41
N ARG A 99 10.39 16.95 -3.65
CA ARG A 99 11.80 17.09 -3.25
C ARG A 99 12.43 18.37 -3.79
N GLU A 100 12.14 18.71 -5.04
CA GLU A 100 12.64 19.93 -5.67
C GLU A 100 11.98 21.18 -5.09
N LEU A 101 10.67 21.16 -4.82
CA LEU A 101 9.97 22.25 -4.13
C LEU A 101 10.56 22.55 -2.75
N MET A 102 10.94 21.51 -2.00
CA MET A 102 11.64 21.68 -0.72
C MET A 102 13.01 22.34 -0.88
N ARG A 103 13.69 22.08 -2.01
CA ARG A 103 15.01 22.65 -2.29
C ARG A 103 14.93 24.12 -2.70
N THR A 104 13.93 24.49 -3.51
CA THR A 104 13.75 25.86 -4.01
C THR A 104 12.98 26.74 -3.04
N GLY A 105 12.17 26.15 -2.15
CA GLY A 105 11.29 26.88 -1.24
C GLY A 105 10.01 27.37 -1.92
N ASP A 106 9.63 26.79 -3.05
CA ASP A 106 8.43 27.16 -3.80
C ASP A 106 7.15 26.77 -3.06
N ALA A 107 6.04 27.42 -3.43
CA ALA A 107 4.72 27.10 -2.90
C ALA A 107 4.31 25.66 -3.25
N PHE A 108 3.62 25.00 -2.33
CA PHE A 108 3.17 23.64 -2.54
C PHE A 108 1.88 23.59 -3.37
N PRO A 109 1.78 22.74 -4.40
CA PRO A 109 0.60 22.63 -5.25
C PRO A 109 -0.51 21.78 -4.60
N TRP A 110 -1.16 22.31 -3.56
CA TRP A 110 -2.19 21.62 -2.79
C TRP A 110 -3.36 21.11 -3.64
N SER A 111 -3.86 21.94 -4.55
CA SER A 111 -4.99 21.58 -5.42
C SER A 111 -4.65 20.45 -6.39
N GLU A 112 -3.41 20.38 -6.86
CA GLU A 112 -2.95 19.29 -7.73
C GLU A 112 -2.88 17.96 -6.96
N LEU A 113 -2.36 17.99 -5.72
CA LEU A 113 -2.33 16.81 -4.86
C LEU A 113 -3.74 16.32 -4.49
N GLU A 114 -4.66 17.24 -4.21
CA GLU A 114 -6.06 16.91 -3.91
C GLU A 114 -6.74 16.26 -5.11
N GLN A 115 -6.58 16.81 -6.31
CA GLN A 115 -7.12 16.25 -7.55
C GLN A 115 -6.52 14.87 -7.87
N LEU A 116 -5.22 14.69 -7.70
CA LEU A 116 -4.56 13.39 -7.85
C LEU A 116 -5.09 12.37 -6.83
N SER A 117 -5.26 12.79 -5.58
CA SER A 117 -5.80 11.93 -4.53
C SER A 117 -7.24 11.53 -4.81
N ASP A 118 -8.07 12.44 -5.32
CA ASP A 118 -9.45 12.15 -5.72
C ASP A 118 -9.54 11.18 -6.91
N ARG A 119 -8.64 11.31 -7.90
CA ARG A 119 -8.50 10.33 -9.00
C ARG A 119 -8.09 8.95 -8.50
N CYS A 120 -7.15 8.87 -7.55
CA CYS A 120 -6.78 7.61 -6.89
C CYS A 120 -7.97 6.98 -6.15
N VAL A 121 -8.78 7.78 -5.45
CA VAL A 121 -10.01 7.31 -4.80
C VAL A 121 -11.02 6.78 -5.82
N ALA A 122 -11.23 7.49 -6.94
CA ALA A 122 -12.10 7.03 -8.02
C ALA A 122 -11.63 5.69 -8.62
N SER A 123 -10.33 5.58 -8.91
CA SER A 123 -9.73 4.36 -9.47
C SER A 123 -9.91 3.17 -8.52
N LEU A 124 -9.64 3.35 -7.22
CA LEU A 124 -9.84 2.30 -6.20
C LEU A 124 -11.31 1.93 -5.98
N ALA A 125 -12.23 2.87 -6.17
CA ALA A 125 -13.67 2.59 -6.11
C ALA A 125 -14.17 1.83 -7.35
N ALA A 126 -13.57 2.09 -8.52
CA ALA A 126 -13.89 1.41 -9.77
C ALA A 126 -13.31 -0.02 -9.84
N GLY A 127 -12.18 -0.28 -9.17
CA GLY A 127 -11.55 -1.61 -9.15
C GLY A 127 -10.29 -1.70 -8.30
N GLY A 128 -9.69 -2.90 -8.27
CA GLY A 128 -8.50 -3.19 -7.46
C GLY A 128 -7.16 -2.88 -8.14
N ASP A 129 -7.14 -2.45 -9.40
CA ASP A 129 -5.92 -2.40 -10.20
C ASP A 129 -4.88 -1.43 -9.63
N LEU A 130 -5.29 -0.24 -9.22
CA LEU A 130 -4.38 0.73 -8.59
C LEU A 130 -3.73 0.18 -7.31
N PHE A 131 -4.48 -0.60 -6.52
CA PHE A 131 -3.93 -1.26 -5.34
C PHE A 131 -2.84 -2.25 -5.73
N TRP A 132 -3.07 -3.07 -6.76
CA TRP A 132 -2.09 -4.06 -7.21
C TRP A 132 -0.86 -3.44 -7.87
N VAL A 133 -1.05 -2.41 -8.69
CA VAL A 133 0.05 -1.63 -9.29
C VAL A 133 0.93 -1.03 -8.19
N ALA A 134 0.33 -0.37 -7.19
CA ALA A 134 1.07 0.29 -6.12
C ALA A 134 1.79 -0.70 -5.19
N ASN A 135 1.26 -1.91 -5.00
CA ASN A 135 1.78 -2.92 -4.07
C ASN A 135 2.52 -4.07 -4.76
N ASN A 136 2.81 -3.95 -6.05
CA ASN A 136 3.63 -4.92 -6.77
C ASN A 136 5.01 -5.04 -6.11
N ALA A 137 5.48 -6.28 -5.94
CA ALA A 137 6.78 -6.59 -5.32
C ALA A 137 7.98 -6.23 -6.22
N ALA A 138 7.75 -5.89 -7.49
CA ALA A 138 8.79 -5.40 -8.37
C ALA A 138 9.46 -4.15 -7.79
N ALA A 139 10.79 -4.10 -7.87
CA ALA A 139 11.52 -2.89 -7.55
C ALA A 139 11.02 -1.74 -8.46
N PRO A 140 11.05 -0.49 -7.98
CA PRO A 140 10.76 0.66 -8.84
C PRO A 140 11.58 0.56 -10.13
N ALA A 141 10.97 0.89 -11.27
CA ALA A 141 11.71 0.96 -12.51
C ALA A 141 12.95 1.86 -12.32
N GLY A 142 14.08 1.49 -12.92
CA GLY A 142 15.33 2.21 -12.75
C GLY A 142 15.15 3.71 -13.02
N GLY A 143 15.51 4.56 -12.06
CA GLY A 143 15.38 6.02 -12.14
C GLY A 143 14.30 6.65 -11.28
N VAL A 144 13.38 5.86 -10.70
CA VAL A 144 12.38 6.38 -9.76
C VAL A 144 12.99 6.59 -8.36
N ASP A 145 12.78 7.78 -7.78
CA ASP A 145 13.16 8.07 -6.39
C ASP A 145 12.42 7.13 -5.43
N TYR A 146 13.18 6.38 -4.62
CA TYR A 146 12.62 5.37 -3.72
C TYR A 146 11.61 5.95 -2.74
N LEU A 147 11.84 7.17 -2.23
CA LEU A 147 10.94 7.79 -1.29
C LEU A 147 9.65 8.25 -1.98
N ALA A 148 9.73 8.82 -3.18
CA ALA A 148 8.55 9.13 -3.99
C ALA A 148 7.70 7.88 -4.28
N PHE A 149 8.33 6.77 -4.66
CA PHE A 149 7.64 5.49 -4.83
C PHE A 149 7.00 5.00 -3.53
N HIS A 150 7.75 5.04 -2.43
CA HIS A 150 7.27 4.60 -1.12
C HIS A 150 6.03 5.39 -0.68
N GLN A 151 6.07 6.71 -0.78
CA GLN A 151 4.97 7.58 -0.37
C GLN A 151 3.74 7.43 -1.30
N ALA A 152 3.94 7.25 -2.60
CA ALA A 152 2.85 6.94 -3.52
C ALA A 152 2.11 5.66 -3.10
N ARG A 153 2.86 4.61 -2.75
CA ARG A 153 2.29 3.36 -2.23
C ARG A 153 1.57 3.55 -0.89
N VAL A 154 2.15 4.31 0.03
CA VAL A 154 1.51 4.61 1.33
C VAL A 154 0.21 5.38 1.13
N ALA A 155 0.13 6.31 0.19
CA ALA A 155 -1.10 7.02 -0.16
C ALA A 155 -2.19 6.06 -0.64
N VAL A 156 -1.88 5.17 -1.60
CA VAL A 156 -2.83 4.16 -2.10
C VAL A 156 -3.29 3.21 -0.98
N LEU A 157 -2.36 2.72 -0.15
CA LEU A 157 -2.69 1.88 1.01
C LEU A 157 -3.58 2.60 2.02
N SER A 158 -3.33 3.88 2.28
CA SER A 158 -4.11 4.67 3.22
C SER A 158 -5.53 4.88 2.71
N ILE A 159 -5.70 5.23 1.43
CA ILE A 159 -7.02 5.36 0.79
C ILE A 159 -7.78 4.04 0.88
N ALA A 160 -7.16 2.93 0.44
CA ALA A 160 -7.80 1.61 0.44
C ALA A 160 -8.21 1.18 1.86
N THR A 161 -7.35 1.42 2.86
CA THR A 161 -7.67 1.15 4.27
C THR A 161 -8.85 1.99 4.74
N GLY A 162 -8.87 3.29 4.41
CA GLY A 162 -9.98 4.19 4.71
C GLY A 162 -11.31 3.71 4.13
N ALA A 163 -11.29 3.26 2.87
CA ALA A 163 -12.47 2.68 2.22
C ALA A 163 -12.95 1.41 2.96
N CYS A 164 -12.04 0.50 3.33
CA CYS A 164 -12.38 -0.72 4.07
C CYS A 164 -13.03 -0.46 5.44
N VAL A 165 -12.66 0.64 6.12
CA VAL A 165 -13.24 1.03 7.41
C VAL A 165 -14.45 1.97 7.27
N GLY A 166 -14.92 2.22 6.06
CA GLY A 166 -16.14 2.97 5.78
C GLY A 166 -16.00 4.49 5.80
N TYR A 167 -14.79 5.03 5.57
CA TYR A 167 -14.62 6.48 5.43
C TYR A 167 -15.28 7.00 4.16
N GLU A 168 -15.91 8.17 4.23
CA GLU A 168 -16.44 8.86 3.06
C GLU A 168 -15.33 9.42 2.16
N ARG A 169 -15.65 9.63 0.88
CA ARG A 169 -14.71 10.09 -0.16
C ARG A 169 -13.83 11.27 0.27
N PRO A 170 -14.35 12.37 0.88
CA PRO A 170 -13.50 13.46 1.36
C PRO A 170 -12.41 13.03 2.35
N ARG A 171 -12.71 12.12 3.27
CA ARG A 171 -11.71 11.58 4.22
C ARG A 171 -10.71 10.67 3.53
N GLN A 172 -11.15 9.91 2.52
CA GLN A 172 -10.24 9.09 1.71
C GLN A 172 -9.24 9.97 0.94
N VAL A 173 -9.70 11.07 0.34
CA VAL A 173 -8.83 12.06 -0.31
C VAL A 173 -7.80 12.60 0.69
N GLN A 174 -8.24 13.01 1.88
CA GLN A 174 -7.34 13.47 2.95
C GLN A 174 -6.32 12.40 3.37
N LEU A 175 -6.70 11.13 3.41
CA LEU A 175 -5.76 10.03 3.67
C LEU A 175 -4.74 9.85 2.54
N GLY A 176 -5.16 10.01 1.28
CA GLY A 176 -4.25 10.04 0.14
C GLY A 176 -3.20 11.13 0.26
N MET A 177 -3.66 12.36 0.49
CA MET A 177 -2.78 13.52 0.72
C MET A 177 -1.84 13.29 1.92
N THR A 178 -2.35 12.70 3.00
CA THR A 178 -1.56 12.37 4.20
C THR A 178 -0.47 11.35 3.87
N GLY A 179 -0.78 10.27 3.16
CA GLY A 179 0.22 9.27 2.77
C GLY A 179 1.31 9.83 1.86
N CYS A 180 0.95 10.78 0.99
CA CYS A 180 1.90 11.52 0.16
C CYS A 180 2.85 12.42 0.96
N LEU A 181 2.45 12.86 2.16
CA LEU A 181 3.18 13.90 2.90
C LEU A 181 3.81 13.45 4.23
N ILE A 182 3.42 12.28 4.74
CA ILE A 182 3.76 11.83 6.10
C ILE A 182 5.28 11.81 6.39
N ASP A 183 6.09 11.52 5.37
CA ASP A 183 7.53 11.29 5.49
C ASP A 183 8.38 12.23 4.60
N VAL A 184 7.84 13.36 4.14
CA VAL A 184 8.60 14.30 3.29
C VAL A 184 9.86 14.85 3.97
N GLY A 185 9.87 14.88 5.30
CA GLY A 185 11.04 15.23 6.11
C GLY A 185 12.23 14.29 5.90
N LEU A 186 12.03 13.07 5.39
CA LEU A 186 13.13 12.15 5.06
C LEU A 186 14.03 12.69 3.94
N TRP A 187 13.54 13.53 3.02
CA TRP A 187 14.39 14.16 2.00
C TRP A 187 15.41 15.16 2.56
N GLN A 188 15.26 15.58 3.83
CA GLN A 188 16.25 16.42 4.51
C GLN A 188 17.37 15.60 5.18
N LEU A 189 17.21 14.29 5.27
CA LEU A 189 18.21 13.43 5.90
C LEU A 189 19.29 13.06 4.88
N PRO A 190 20.51 12.73 5.34
CA PRO A 190 21.58 12.28 4.45
C PRO A 190 21.16 11.07 3.61
N GLU A 191 21.39 11.10 2.29
CA GLU A 191 20.97 10.03 1.36
C GLU A 191 21.52 8.64 1.73
N GLY A 192 22.69 8.58 2.39
CA GLY A 192 23.28 7.32 2.86
C GLY A 192 22.51 6.64 4.00
N LEU A 193 21.66 7.38 4.70
CA LEU A 193 20.94 6.91 5.88
C LEU A 193 19.85 5.89 5.50
N MET A 194 19.09 6.18 4.44
CA MET A 194 18.02 5.29 3.94
C MET A 194 18.54 3.94 3.45
N ARG A 195 19.80 3.88 2.98
CA ARG A 195 20.41 2.65 2.48
C ARG A 195 20.78 1.65 3.59
N ARG A 196 20.85 2.08 4.85
CA ARG A 196 21.40 1.31 5.98
C ARG A 196 20.53 1.33 7.23
N LEU A 197 19.19 1.36 7.08
CA LEU A 197 18.28 1.47 8.22
C LEU A 197 18.44 0.35 9.27
N ASP A 198 18.99 -0.81 8.88
CA ASP A 198 19.27 -1.96 9.75
C ASP A 198 20.61 -1.89 10.49
N ALA A 199 21.45 -0.89 10.20
CA ALA A 199 22.78 -0.73 10.76
C ALA A 199 23.10 0.73 11.15
N LEU A 200 22.07 1.48 11.58
CA LEU A 200 22.25 2.86 12.01
C LEU A 200 22.92 2.94 13.39
N SER A 201 23.91 3.81 13.51
CA SER A 201 24.45 4.26 14.80
C SER A 201 23.38 4.96 15.66
N ALA A 202 23.66 5.18 16.95
CA ALA A 202 22.73 5.87 17.85
C ALA A 202 22.39 7.30 17.35
N ASP A 203 23.38 8.01 16.82
CA ASP A 203 23.21 9.36 16.27
C ASP A 203 22.38 9.32 14.98
N GLU A 204 22.66 8.39 14.07
CA GLU A 204 21.87 8.21 12.84
C GLU A 204 20.42 7.78 13.14
N GLN A 205 20.19 6.95 14.17
CA GLN A 205 18.84 6.60 14.60
C GLN A 205 18.09 7.82 15.16
N THR A 206 18.79 8.68 15.92
CA THR A 206 18.21 9.92 16.44
C THR A 206 17.82 10.85 15.30
N LEU A 207 18.70 11.00 14.32
CA LEU A 207 18.43 11.77 13.11
C LEU A 207 17.25 11.18 12.32
N TYR A 208 17.23 9.85 12.11
CA TYR A 208 16.10 9.17 11.48
C TYR A 208 14.78 9.49 12.18
N ARG A 209 14.72 9.38 13.51
CA ARG A 209 13.50 9.62 14.30
C ARG A 209 13.01 11.07 14.28
N SER A 210 13.81 12.01 13.77
CA SER A 210 13.38 13.40 13.60
C SER A 210 12.49 13.63 12.38
N HIS A 211 12.44 12.70 11.41
CA HIS A 211 11.70 12.90 10.15
C HIS A 211 10.22 13.27 10.30
N PRO A 212 9.44 12.80 11.30
CA PRO A 212 8.05 13.21 11.44
C PRO A 212 7.94 14.69 11.83
N GLN A 213 8.82 15.17 12.71
CA GLN A 213 8.87 16.58 13.11
C GLN A 213 9.27 17.46 11.93
N LEU A 214 10.28 17.02 11.17
CA LEU A 214 10.72 17.67 9.94
C LEU A 214 9.61 17.73 8.89
N SER A 215 8.81 16.68 8.75
CA SER A 215 7.67 16.66 7.83
C SER A 215 6.62 17.69 8.23
N VAL A 216 6.26 17.75 9.52
CA VAL A 216 5.33 18.76 10.05
C VAL A 216 5.83 20.18 9.82
N GLU A 217 7.14 20.43 10.00
CA GLU A 217 7.73 21.74 9.74
C GLU A 217 7.52 22.19 8.29
N TRP A 218 7.77 21.31 7.31
CA TRP A 218 7.56 21.63 5.91
C TRP A 218 6.09 21.82 5.55
N ILE A 219 5.22 20.93 6.03
CA ILE A 219 3.78 21.04 5.80
C ILE A 219 3.25 22.37 6.33
N ARG A 220 3.75 22.85 7.48
CA ARG A 220 3.39 24.17 8.02
C ARG A 220 3.91 25.34 7.18
N ARG A 221 5.08 25.22 6.56
CA ARG A 221 5.62 26.25 5.65
C ARG A 221 4.82 26.34 4.35
N TRP A 222 4.24 25.23 3.93
CA TRP A 222 3.38 25.15 2.75
C TRP A 222 1.93 25.52 3.02
N ALA A 223 1.51 25.54 4.28
CA ALA A 223 0.17 25.95 4.66
C ALA A 223 -0.02 27.44 4.29
N PRO A 224 -1.15 27.79 3.67
CA PRO A 224 -1.48 29.18 3.33
C PRO A 224 -1.62 30.08 4.55
#